data_AF-A0A935NYM3-F1
#
_entry.id   AF-A0A935NYM3-F1
#
_cell.length_a   1.000
_cell.length_b   1.000
_cell.length_c   1.000
_cell.angle_alpha   90.00
_cell.angle_beta   90.00
_cell.angle_gamma   90.00
#
_symmetry.space_group_name_H-M   'P 1'
#
loop_
_entity.id
_entity.type
_entity.pdbx_description
1 polymer ?
#
loop_
_entity_poly.entity_id
_entity_poly.type
_entity_poly.pdbx_seq_one_letter_code
_entity_poly.pdbx_strand_id
1 'polypeptide(L)'
;MVGATPRHQQVTIFIGVITSAIVIGGTLLLLNKSATTYPAVSYPGVSLKTSGETAQGPDGKTYQIAYLADIVANPTHTAAPAPTAPGAAKAPVAPATVPRGKYLVDERGEPQFRADPGVSGSYPYALTAATGKVSSELVTAAKETELGPDHRPYRVVTDSDKRLLVSDDGTVAYEATKREKYDAPKAQLFRLIIDGTLGGELPWHLVLIGVFIAIVLELIGVASLPFAVGLYLPIATSGGIFIGGAVRWLVDRKRKGNPAEAEFSPGMLMASGLIAGGAIGGVLKEALGAGGLADMFDLSHLVPSFLHGSASYEWWPMIPLVAMASFLYYKGTRDAGSLPDARVVGSDGPDKQ
;
A
#
# COMPACT_ATOMS: atom_id res chain seq x y z
N MET A 1 24.56 32.37 10.47
CA MET A 1 25.47 31.26 10.83
C MET A 1 25.08 30.05 10.01
N VAL A 2 25.72 29.88 8.85
CA VAL A 2 25.61 28.68 8.03
C VAL A 2 26.87 27.87 8.29
N GLY A 3 26.73 26.60 8.65
CA GLY A 3 27.85 25.67 8.75
C GLY A 3 28.23 25.28 10.17
N ALA A 4 27.59 24.22 10.67
CA ALA A 4 28.17 23.29 11.65
C ALA A 4 27.25 22.07 11.83
N THR A 5 26.84 21.38 10.76
CA THR A 5 26.43 19.99 10.96
C THR A 5 27.72 19.17 11.11
N PRO A 6 27.99 18.53 12.24
CA PRO A 6 29.20 17.74 12.45
C PRO A 6 29.38 16.73 11.32
N ARG A 7 30.59 16.61 10.76
CA ARG A 7 30.89 15.70 9.63
C ARG A 7 30.43 14.26 9.93
N HIS A 8 30.58 13.81 11.17
CA HIS A 8 30.11 12.50 11.61
C HIS A 8 28.58 12.37 11.58
N GLN A 9 27.83 13.42 11.92
CA GLN A 9 26.37 13.42 11.87
C GLN A 9 25.85 13.34 10.41
N GLN A 10 26.50 14.04 9.47
CA GLN A 10 26.15 13.92 8.05
C GLN A 10 26.43 12.50 7.52
N VAL A 11 27.55 11.89 7.90
CA VAL A 11 27.87 10.50 7.53
C VAL A 11 26.85 9.52 8.12
N THR A 12 26.44 9.68 9.37
CA THR A 12 25.41 8.83 10.00
C THR A 12 24.07 8.94 9.28
N ILE A 13 23.62 10.16 8.94
CA ILE A 13 22.38 10.36 8.18
C ILE A 13 22.48 9.71 6.80
N PHE A 14 23.59 9.89 6.10
CA PHE A 14 23.80 9.31 4.79
C PHE A 14 23.77 7.78 4.82
N ILE A 15 24.48 7.16 5.77
CA ILE A 15 24.44 5.71 5.98
C ILE A 15 23.02 5.25 6.30
N GLY A 16 22.33 5.93 7.22
CA GLY A 16 20.94 5.60 7.58
C GLY A 16 19.98 5.65 6.40
N VAL A 17 20.11 6.66 5.53
CA VAL A 17 19.31 6.79 4.30
C VAL A 17 19.62 5.67 3.32
N ILE A 18 20.89 5.34 3.09
CA ILE A 18 21.29 4.26 2.18
C ILE A 18 20.80 2.90 2.68
N THR A 19 21.03 2.59 3.97
CA THR A 19 20.57 1.34 4.56
C THR A 19 19.05 1.23 4.44
N SER A 20 18.32 2.30 4.74
CA SER A 20 16.85 2.33 4.59
C SER A 20 16.42 2.14 3.14
N ALA A 21 17.08 2.81 2.19
CA ALA A 21 16.77 2.68 0.77
C ALA A 21 17.01 1.26 0.24
N ILE A 22 18.10 0.60 0.67
CA ILE A 22 18.40 -0.78 0.30
C ILE A 22 17.36 -1.74 0.89
N VAL A 23 17.05 -1.60 2.18
CA VAL A 23 16.09 -2.49 2.86
C VAL A 23 14.70 -2.30 2.27
N ILE A 24 14.19 -1.07 2.23
CA ILE A 24 12.85 -0.77 1.70
C ILE A 24 12.77 -1.13 0.21
N GLY A 25 13.78 -0.76 -0.58
CA GLY A 25 13.85 -1.09 -1.99
C GLY A 25 13.87 -2.60 -2.24
N GLY A 26 14.67 -3.34 -1.47
CA GLY A 26 14.74 -4.80 -1.53
C GLY A 26 13.41 -5.45 -1.18
N THR A 27 12.76 -5.03 -0.08
CA THR A 27 11.44 -5.52 0.32
C THR A 27 10.39 -5.22 -0.74
N LEU A 28 10.34 -3.99 -1.28
CA LEU A 28 9.39 -3.63 -2.34
C LEU A 28 9.59 -4.45 -3.61
N LEU A 29 10.84 -4.69 -4.01
CA LEU A 29 11.14 -5.54 -5.17
C LEU A 29 10.70 -6.98 -4.94
N LEU A 30 10.91 -7.53 -3.73
CA LEU A 30 10.50 -8.87 -3.38
C LEU A 30 8.97 -9.02 -3.40
N LEU A 31 8.27 -8.10 -2.74
CA LEU A 31 6.80 -8.08 -2.68
C LEU A 31 6.19 -7.86 -4.08
N ASN A 32 6.80 -6.97 -4.87
CA ASN A 32 6.31 -6.74 -6.23
C ASN A 32 6.53 -7.96 -7.12
N LYS A 33 7.70 -8.63 -7.05
CA LYS A 33 7.97 -9.84 -7.84
C LYS A 33 7.04 -10.99 -7.49
N SER A 34 6.69 -11.17 -6.21
CA SER A 34 5.83 -12.28 -5.78
C SER A 34 4.35 -12.09 -6.13
N ALA A 35 3.87 -10.84 -6.16
CA ALA A 35 2.46 -10.51 -6.37
C ALA A 35 2.16 -9.84 -7.74
N THR A 36 3.14 -9.74 -8.64
CA THR A 36 2.89 -9.27 -10.02
C THR A 36 2.03 -10.29 -10.77
N THR A 37 1.03 -9.81 -11.49
CA THR A 37 0.15 -10.64 -12.33
C THR A 37 0.18 -10.12 -13.75
N TYR A 38 -0.08 -11.00 -14.72
CA TYR A 38 -0.04 -10.67 -16.14
C TYR A 38 -1.40 -10.96 -16.79
N PRO A 39 -2.42 -10.13 -16.57
CA PRO A 39 -3.67 -10.23 -17.33
C PRO A 39 -3.40 -10.08 -18.83
N ALA A 40 -4.09 -10.90 -19.63
CA ALA A 40 -4.03 -10.83 -21.08
C ALA A 40 -4.76 -9.57 -21.56
N VAL A 41 -4.13 -8.88 -22.51
CA VAL A 41 -4.67 -7.66 -23.13
C VAL A 41 -4.54 -7.78 -24.65
N SER A 42 -5.38 -7.06 -25.38
CA SER A 42 -5.30 -6.99 -26.83
C SER A 42 -5.49 -5.54 -27.28
N TYR A 43 -4.48 -5.01 -27.97
CA TYR A 43 -4.50 -3.67 -28.57
C TYR A 43 -4.05 -3.75 -30.02
N PRO A 44 -4.93 -4.19 -30.95
CA PRO A 44 -4.55 -4.38 -32.34
C PRO A 44 -4.01 -3.08 -32.96
N GLY A 45 -2.89 -3.17 -33.69
CA GLY A 45 -2.30 -2.02 -34.37
C GLY A 45 -1.53 -1.05 -33.48
N VAL A 46 -1.34 -1.36 -32.19
CA VAL A 46 -0.41 -0.64 -31.31
C VAL A 46 0.90 -1.41 -31.27
N SER A 47 2.00 -0.80 -31.73
CA SER A 47 3.34 -1.34 -31.59
C SER A 47 4.14 -0.51 -30.59
N LEU A 48 4.63 -1.13 -29.53
CA LEU A 48 5.44 -0.50 -28.50
C LEU A 48 6.92 -0.72 -28.75
N LYS A 49 7.74 0.28 -28.42
CA LYS A 49 9.19 0.16 -28.47
C LYS A 49 9.68 -0.79 -27.37
N THR A 50 10.41 -1.83 -27.78
CA THR A 50 10.96 -2.82 -26.86
C THR A 50 12.18 -2.28 -26.10
N SER A 51 12.35 -2.76 -24.87
CA SER A 51 13.48 -2.44 -23.98
C SER A 51 14.70 -3.33 -24.24
N GLY A 52 14.57 -4.37 -25.07
CA GLY A 52 15.61 -5.39 -25.30
C GLY A 52 15.68 -6.48 -24.22
N GLU A 53 14.89 -6.36 -23.16
CA GLU A 53 14.74 -7.40 -22.13
C GLU A 53 13.59 -8.35 -22.47
N THR A 54 13.70 -9.62 -22.09
CA THR A 54 12.64 -10.62 -22.28
C THR A 54 12.11 -11.15 -20.94
N ALA A 55 10.86 -11.62 -20.96
CA ALA A 55 10.23 -12.31 -19.84
C ALA A 55 9.30 -13.42 -20.35
N GLN A 56 9.10 -14.46 -19.53
CA GLN A 56 8.11 -15.50 -19.83
C GLN A 56 6.71 -15.02 -19.43
N GLY A 57 5.75 -15.18 -20.34
CA GLY A 57 4.34 -14.94 -20.09
C GLY A 57 3.68 -16.11 -19.34
N PRO A 58 2.43 -15.92 -18.85
CA PRO A 58 1.66 -16.97 -18.18
C PRO A 58 1.36 -18.20 -19.06
N ASP A 59 1.45 -18.04 -20.38
CA ASP A 59 1.28 -19.10 -21.38
C ASP A 59 2.58 -19.90 -21.63
N GLY A 60 3.68 -19.56 -20.93
CA GLY A 60 4.98 -20.20 -21.06
C GLY A 60 5.83 -19.71 -22.24
N LYS A 61 5.35 -18.76 -23.05
CA LYS A 61 6.12 -18.19 -24.16
C LYS A 61 7.00 -17.03 -23.70
N THR A 62 8.08 -16.79 -24.43
CA THR A 62 8.98 -15.66 -24.18
C THR A 62 8.51 -14.44 -24.94
N TYR A 63 8.35 -13.32 -24.24
CA TYR A 63 7.95 -12.02 -24.77
C TYR A 63 9.04 -10.99 -24.53
N GLN A 64 9.04 -9.94 -25.35
CA GLN A 64 9.86 -8.74 -25.12
C GLN A 64 9.16 -7.82 -24.12
N ILE A 65 9.93 -7.09 -23.31
CA ILE A 65 9.41 -6.09 -22.39
C ILE A 65 9.35 -4.75 -23.09
N ALA A 66 8.20 -4.09 -23.03
CA ALA A 66 8.03 -2.70 -23.45
C ALA A 66 7.52 -1.85 -22.28
N TYR A 67 8.01 -0.62 -22.19
CA TYR A 67 7.56 0.37 -21.23
C TYR A 67 6.84 1.48 -21.96
N LEU A 68 5.58 1.69 -21.59
CA LEU A 68 4.77 2.78 -22.12
C LEU A 68 4.65 3.86 -21.05
N ALA A 69 5.27 5.02 -21.31
CA ALA A 69 5.27 6.17 -20.40
C ALA A 69 4.00 7.02 -20.54
N ASP A 70 3.55 7.23 -21.78
CA ASP A 70 2.42 8.07 -22.12
C ASP A 70 1.17 7.25 -22.43
N ILE A 71 -0.01 7.83 -22.22
CA ILE A 71 -1.27 7.21 -22.63
C ILE A 71 -1.38 7.31 -24.15
N VAL A 72 -1.51 6.17 -24.83
CA VAL A 72 -1.58 6.12 -26.30
C VAL A 72 -3.00 5.79 -26.73
N ALA A 73 -3.52 6.51 -27.73
CA ALA A 73 -4.82 6.17 -28.31
C ALA A 73 -4.75 4.80 -28.99
N ASN A 74 -5.77 3.97 -28.79
CA ASN A 74 -5.91 2.71 -29.51
C ASN A 74 -6.48 3.01 -30.91
N PRO A 75 -5.66 2.91 -31.99
CA PRO A 75 -6.07 3.32 -33.33
C PRO A 75 -7.17 2.42 -33.91
N THR A 76 -7.34 1.22 -33.35
CA THR A 76 -8.33 0.24 -33.79
C THR A 76 -9.55 0.18 -32.86
N HIS A 77 -9.66 1.11 -31.90
CA HIS A 77 -10.86 1.22 -31.07
C HIS A 77 -12.07 1.51 -31.95
N THR A 78 -12.81 0.46 -32.24
CA THR A 78 -14.13 0.53 -32.86
C THR A 78 -15.14 0.46 -31.73
N ALA A 79 -16.12 1.37 -31.74
CA ALA A 79 -17.26 1.27 -30.83
C ALA A 79 -17.84 -0.15 -30.95
N ALA A 80 -18.16 -0.76 -29.81
CA ALA A 80 -18.57 -2.15 -29.72
C ALA A 80 -19.51 -2.52 -30.89
N PRO A 81 -19.17 -3.51 -31.74
CA PRO A 81 -20.02 -3.84 -32.88
C PRO A 81 -21.43 -4.18 -32.40
N ALA A 82 -22.44 -3.74 -33.17
CA ALA A 82 -23.85 -4.07 -32.97
C ALA A 82 -24.01 -5.59 -32.78
N PRO A 83 -24.96 -6.05 -31.95
CA PRO A 83 -25.03 -7.44 -31.51
C PRO A 83 -25.13 -8.39 -32.71
N THR A 84 -24.05 -9.10 -33.02
CA THR A 84 -24.04 -10.18 -33.99
C THR A 84 -24.12 -11.51 -33.25
N ALA A 85 -25.28 -12.15 -33.40
CA ALA A 85 -25.70 -13.46 -32.91
C ALA A 85 -25.79 -13.64 -31.36
N PRO A 86 -26.93 -14.15 -30.84
CA PRO A 86 -27.06 -14.50 -29.43
C PRO A 86 -26.22 -15.74 -29.12
N GLY A 87 -25.16 -15.59 -28.32
CA GLY A 87 -24.47 -16.73 -27.69
C GLY A 87 -22.95 -16.63 -27.56
N ALA A 88 -22.24 -15.92 -28.45
CA ALA A 88 -20.77 -15.90 -28.41
C ALA A 88 -20.22 -15.01 -27.28
N ALA A 89 -19.19 -15.47 -26.57
CA ALA A 89 -18.37 -14.69 -25.66
C ALA A 89 -17.75 -13.53 -26.46
N LYS A 90 -18.25 -12.32 -26.24
CA LYS A 90 -17.75 -11.15 -26.95
C LYS A 90 -16.36 -10.82 -26.41
N ALA A 91 -15.35 -10.80 -27.28
CA ALA A 91 -14.03 -10.34 -26.87
C ALA A 91 -14.15 -9.01 -26.11
N PRO A 92 -13.47 -8.87 -24.96
CA PRO A 92 -13.51 -7.62 -24.20
C PRO A 92 -13.17 -6.47 -25.15
N VAL A 93 -14.01 -5.44 -25.19
CA VAL A 93 -13.76 -4.28 -26.05
C VAL A 93 -12.44 -3.68 -25.59
N ALA A 94 -11.43 -3.72 -26.46
CA ALA A 94 -10.13 -3.15 -26.18
C ALA A 94 -10.32 -1.66 -25.82
N PRO A 95 -9.77 -1.17 -24.69
CA PRO A 95 -10.04 0.20 -24.27
C PRO A 95 -9.58 1.22 -25.31
N ALA A 96 -10.23 2.39 -25.33
CA ALA A 96 -9.96 3.48 -26.27
C ALA A 96 -8.52 4.02 -26.18
N THR A 97 -7.88 3.79 -25.04
CA THR A 97 -6.50 4.17 -24.79
C THR A 97 -5.75 3.01 -24.16
N VAL A 98 -4.48 2.85 -24.54
CA VAL A 98 -3.52 1.97 -23.88
C VAL A 98 -2.96 2.70 -22.66
N PRO A 99 -3.23 2.23 -21.43
CA PRO A 99 -2.71 2.89 -20.23
C PRO A 99 -1.19 2.79 -20.14
N ARG A 100 -0.55 3.75 -19.47
CA ARG A 100 0.87 3.66 -19.12
C ARG A 100 1.16 2.40 -18.27
N GLY A 101 2.35 1.83 -18.44
CA GLY A 101 2.79 0.66 -17.70
C GLY A 101 3.81 -0.21 -18.43
N LYS A 102 4.11 -1.36 -17.81
CA LYS A 102 4.97 -2.39 -18.38
C LYS A 102 4.12 -3.43 -19.10
N TYR A 103 4.51 -3.77 -20.32
CA TYR A 103 3.83 -4.74 -21.17
C TYR A 103 4.78 -5.84 -21.62
N LEU A 104 4.24 -7.05 -21.76
CA LEU A 104 4.85 -8.12 -22.52
C LEU A 104 4.33 -8.03 -23.94
N VAL A 105 5.24 -7.83 -24.88
CA VAL A 105 4.94 -7.65 -26.30
C VAL A 105 5.53 -8.78 -27.12
N ASP A 106 4.88 -9.12 -28.21
CA ASP A 106 5.39 -10.09 -29.17
C ASP A 106 6.55 -9.53 -30.01
N GLU A 107 7.04 -10.32 -30.98
CA GLU A 107 8.12 -9.94 -31.89
C GLU A 107 7.79 -8.71 -32.75
N ARG A 108 6.50 -8.38 -32.93
CA ARG A 108 6.01 -7.21 -33.68
C ARG A 108 5.86 -5.97 -32.78
N GLY A 109 6.08 -6.13 -31.48
CA GLY A 109 5.87 -5.08 -30.49
C GLY A 109 4.41 -4.90 -30.08
N GLU A 110 3.50 -5.81 -30.45
CA GLU A 110 2.09 -5.72 -30.05
C GLU A 110 1.93 -6.19 -28.59
N PRO A 111 1.20 -5.44 -27.72
CA PRO A 111 0.99 -5.85 -26.34
C PRO A 111 0.09 -7.08 -26.22
N GLN A 112 0.60 -8.10 -25.54
CA GLN A 112 -0.08 -9.37 -25.27
C GLN A 112 -0.48 -9.49 -23.78
N PHE A 113 0.41 -9.09 -22.88
CA PHE A 113 0.10 -9.04 -21.44
C PHE A 113 0.47 -7.71 -20.84
N ARG A 114 -0.31 -7.26 -19.85
CA ARG A 114 0.03 -6.10 -19.02
C ARG A 114 0.62 -6.61 -17.71
N ALA A 115 1.80 -6.15 -17.33
CA ALA A 115 2.36 -6.45 -16.02
C ALA A 115 1.66 -5.58 -14.95
N ASP A 116 0.72 -6.17 -14.21
CA ASP A 116 0.05 -5.53 -13.09
C ASP A 116 0.82 -5.81 -11.79
N PRO A 117 1.45 -4.79 -11.17
CA PRO A 117 2.34 -4.98 -10.03
C PRO A 117 1.63 -5.56 -8.80
N GLY A 118 2.41 -6.11 -7.87
CA GLY A 118 1.91 -6.54 -6.57
C GLY A 118 1.54 -5.37 -5.67
N VAL A 119 2.29 -4.26 -5.77
CA VAL A 119 2.05 -3.04 -5.00
C VAL A 119 1.24 -2.05 -5.84
N SER A 120 0.10 -1.60 -5.34
CA SER A 120 -0.86 -0.73 -6.04
C SER A 120 -1.37 -1.28 -7.39
N GLY A 121 -1.35 -2.61 -7.56
CA GLY A 121 -1.95 -3.30 -8.70
C GLY A 121 -3.47 -3.26 -8.67
N SER A 122 -4.08 -3.40 -9.84
CA SER A 122 -5.53 -3.32 -10.03
C SER A 122 -6.21 -4.66 -10.29
N TYR A 123 -5.44 -5.69 -10.67
CA TYR A 123 -5.97 -6.98 -11.09
C TYR A 123 -5.60 -8.06 -10.05
N PRO A 124 -6.51 -8.44 -9.14
CA PRO A 124 -6.20 -9.25 -7.96
C PRO A 124 -6.32 -10.76 -8.20
N TYR A 125 -6.30 -11.24 -9.45
CA TYR A 125 -6.53 -12.65 -9.76
C TYR A 125 -5.34 -13.28 -10.45
N ALA A 126 -5.02 -14.54 -10.12
CA ALA A 126 -4.12 -15.38 -10.88
C ALA A 126 -4.92 -16.52 -11.52
N LEU A 127 -4.78 -16.68 -12.83
CA LEU A 127 -5.49 -17.70 -13.59
C LEU A 127 -4.66 -18.98 -13.62
N THR A 128 -5.27 -20.09 -13.19
CA THR A 128 -4.68 -21.44 -13.27
C THR A 128 -5.56 -22.29 -14.16
N ALA A 129 -4.96 -23.10 -15.04
CA ALA A 129 -5.72 -24.00 -15.89
C ALA A 129 -6.53 -24.98 -15.02
N ALA A 130 -7.84 -25.05 -15.29
CA ALA A 130 -8.76 -25.91 -14.57
C ALA A 130 -9.69 -26.60 -15.57
N THR A 131 -10.07 -27.83 -15.26
CA THR A 131 -10.97 -28.62 -16.11
C THR A 131 -12.24 -28.90 -15.33
N GLY A 132 -13.39 -28.54 -15.91
CA GLY A 132 -14.70 -28.73 -15.29
C GLY A 132 -15.82 -28.32 -16.23
N LYS A 133 -17.07 -28.50 -15.78
CA LYS A 133 -18.26 -27.99 -16.46
C LYS A 133 -19.12 -27.21 -15.50
N VAL A 134 -19.62 -26.08 -15.95
CA VAL A 134 -20.57 -25.23 -15.21
C VAL A 134 -21.93 -25.31 -15.91
N SER A 135 -23.01 -25.14 -15.15
CA SER A 135 -24.36 -25.15 -15.72
C SER A 135 -24.53 -24.05 -16.76
N SER A 136 -25.27 -24.35 -17.82
CA SER A 136 -25.54 -23.41 -18.93
C SER A 136 -26.29 -22.14 -18.47
N GLU A 137 -27.04 -22.21 -17.38
CA GLU A 137 -27.71 -21.08 -16.74
C GLU A 137 -26.71 -20.05 -16.20
N LEU A 138 -25.66 -20.51 -15.51
CA LEU A 138 -24.62 -19.64 -14.97
C LEU A 138 -23.79 -18.99 -16.09
N VAL A 139 -23.52 -19.73 -17.17
CA VAL A 139 -22.82 -19.22 -18.36
C VAL A 139 -23.64 -18.13 -19.07
N THR A 140 -24.96 -18.32 -19.15
CA THR A 140 -25.87 -17.36 -19.80
C THR A 140 -26.08 -16.12 -18.92
N ALA A 141 -26.03 -16.27 -17.59
CA ALA A 141 -26.11 -15.17 -16.64
C ALA A 141 -24.81 -14.34 -16.53
N ALA A 142 -23.69 -14.82 -17.07
CA ALA A 142 -22.42 -14.13 -17.05
C ALA A 142 -22.49 -12.79 -17.78
N LYS A 143 -22.18 -11.70 -17.06
CA LYS A 143 -22.19 -10.32 -17.58
C LYS A 143 -20.82 -9.85 -18.06
N GLU A 144 -19.77 -10.47 -17.54
CA GLU A 144 -18.38 -10.08 -17.78
C GLU A 144 -17.70 -11.09 -18.70
N THR A 145 -16.84 -10.59 -19.58
CA THR A 145 -15.96 -11.39 -20.43
C THR A 145 -14.54 -10.91 -20.23
N GLU A 146 -13.60 -11.86 -20.20
CA GLU A 146 -12.18 -11.59 -19.99
C GLU A 146 -11.34 -12.44 -20.96
N LEU A 147 -10.15 -11.95 -21.33
CA LEU A 147 -9.20 -12.74 -22.11
C LEU A 147 -8.44 -13.70 -21.19
N GLY A 148 -8.42 -14.98 -21.57
CA GLY A 148 -7.55 -15.98 -20.93
C GLY A 148 -6.08 -15.78 -21.32
N PRO A 149 -5.14 -16.46 -20.64
CA PRO A 149 -3.72 -16.49 -21.01
C PRO A 149 -3.45 -16.96 -22.45
N ASP A 150 -4.39 -17.67 -23.06
CA ASP A 150 -4.36 -18.12 -24.45
C ASP A 150 -4.96 -17.10 -25.44
N HIS A 151 -5.28 -15.89 -24.98
CA HIS A 151 -5.92 -14.81 -25.74
C HIS A 151 -7.31 -15.15 -26.29
N ARG A 152 -7.99 -16.16 -25.75
CA ARG A 152 -9.38 -16.45 -26.09
C ARG A 152 -10.32 -15.73 -25.12
N PRO A 153 -11.48 -15.25 -25.59
CA PRO A 153 -12.47 -14.63 -24.72
C PRO A 153 -13.25 -15.70 -23.93
N TYR A 154 -13.34 -15.52 -22.63
CA TYR A 154 -14.07 -16.37 -21.71
C TYR A 154 -15.06 -15.58 -20.89
N ARG A 155 -16.22 -16.19 -20.62
CA ARG A 155 -17.21 -15.64 -19.69
C ARG A 155 -16.73 -15.83 -18.26
N VAL A 156 -16.86 -14.79 -17.46
CA VAL A 156 -16.52 -14.83 -16.04
C VAL A 156 -17.76 -15.25 -15.27
N VAL A 157 -17.67 -16.39 -14.59
CA VAL A 157 -18.74 -16.96 -13.78
C VAL A 157 -18.26 -17.10 -12.33
N THR A 158 -19.14 -16.86 -11.38
CA THR A 158 -18.90 -17.16 -9.97
C THR A 158 -19.71 -18.38 -9.59
N ASP A 159 -19.03 -19.48 -9.27
CA ASP A 159 -19.64 -20.71 -8.77
C ASP A 159 -19.02 -21.05 -7.41
N SER A 160 -19.85 -21.18 -6.38
CA SER A 160 -19.42 -21.62 -5.04
C SER A 160 -18.23 -20.83 -4.48
N ASP A 161 -18.27 -19.49 -4.60
CA ASP A 161 -17.23 -18.53 -4.19
C ASP A 161 -15.91 -18.59 -5.00
N LYS A 162 -15.88 -19.38 -6.08
CA LYS A 162 -14.77 -19.43 -7.04
C LYS A 162 -15.12 -18.63 -8.29
N ARG A 163 -14.18 -17.80 -8.73
CA ARG A 163 -14.27 -17.11 -10.02
C ARG A 163 -13.67 -17.99 -11.11
N LEU A 164 -14.46 -18.34 -12.11
CA LEU A 164 -14.09 -19.25 -13.19
C LEU A 164 -14.19 -18.54 -14.54
N LEU A 165 -13.25 -18.83 -15.43
CA LEU A 165 -13.31 -18.44 -16.84
C LEU A 165 -13.81 -19.66 -17.63
N VAL A 166 -14.99 -19.49 -18.23
CA VAL A 166 -15.75 -20.55 -18.86
C VAL A 166 -15.99 -20.21 -20.33
N SER A 167 -15.82 -21.19 -21.20
CA SER A 167 -16.17 -21.11 -22.61
C SER A 167 -17.69 -21.06 -22.80
N ASP A 168 -18.15 -20.69 -23.99
CA ASP A 168 -19.59 -20.63 -24.30
C ASP A 168 -20.32 -21.99 -24.20
N ASP A 169 -19.58 -23.09 -24.33
CA ASP A 169 -20.07 -24.47 -24.18
C ASP A 169 -20.19 -24.91 -22.69
N GLY A 170 -19.85 -24.02 -21.75
CA GLY A 170 -19.87 -24.31 -20.32
C GLY A 170 -18.63 -25.05 -19.81
N THR A 171 -17.62 -25.25 -20.64
CA THR A 171 -16.34 -25.86 -20.23
C THR A 171 -15.49 -24.84 -19.48
N VAL A 172 -15.08 -25.17 -18.26
CA VAL A 172 -14.13 -24.36 -17.48
C VAL A 172 -12.76 -24.48 -18.12
N ALA A 173 -12.13 -23.34 -18.39
CA ALA A 173 -10.76 -23.28 -18.90
C ALA A 173 -9.77 -22.83 -17.82
N TYR A 174 -10.17 -21.88 -16.97
CA TYR A 174 -9.31 -21.35 -15.90
C TYR A 174 -10.07 -21.09 -14.61
N GLU A 175 -9.42 -21.34 -13.48
CA GLU A 175 -9.84 -20.91 -12.15
C GLU A 175 -9.03 -19.67 -11.73
N ALA A 176 -9.73 -18.62 -11.31
CA ALA A 176 -9.14 -17.38 -10.83
C ALA A 176 -8.96 -17.44 -9.31
N THR A 177 -7.71 -17.61 -8.89
CA THR A 177 -7.33 -17.56 -7.47
C THR A 177 -7.04 -16.12 -7.07
N LYS A 178 -7.65 -15.63 -5.99
CA LYS A 178 -7.39 -14.28 -5.49
C LYS A 178 -5.94 -14.18 -4.97
N ARG A 179 -5.21 -13.18 -5.44
CA ARG A 179 -3.89 -12.78 -4.94
C ARG A 179 -4.04 -11.50 -4.13
N GLU A 180 -3.43 -11.48 -2.95
CA GLU A 180 -3.36 -10.26 -2.17
C GLU A 180 -2.46 -9.23 -2.89
N LYS A 181 -3.03 -8.05 -3.12
CA LYS A 181 -2.30 -6.90 -3.63
C LYS A 181 -2.00 -5.99 -2.45
N TYR A 182 -0.80 -5.44 -2.43
CA TYR A 182 -0.37 -4.53 -1.39
C TYR A 182 -0.81 -3.12 -1.77
N ASP A 183 -1.72 -2.56 -1.00
CA ASP A 183 -2.10 -1.17 -1.22
C ASP A 183 -0.99 -0.24 -0.72
N ALA A 184 -0.65 0.76 -1.53
CA ALA A 184 0.16 1.89 -1.11
C ALA A 184 -0.66 3.18 -1.28
N PRO A 185 -1.56 3.50 -0.32
CA PRO A 185 -2.51 4.61 -0.46
C PRO A 185 -1.83 5.96 -0.73
N LYS A 186 -0.67 6.19 -0.11
CA LYS A 186 0.14 7.40 -0.34
C LYS A 186 0.62 7.49 -1.79
N ALA A 187 1.03 6.37 -2.40
CA ALA A 187 1.46 6.33 -3.79
C ALA A 187 0.29 6.49 -4.77
N GLN A 188 -0.89 5.95 -4.44
CA GLN A 188 -2.11 6.12 -5.23
C GLN A 188 -2.53 7.59 -5.30
N LEU A 189 -2.48 8.32 -4.18
CA LEU A 189 -2.79 9.74 -4.16
C LEU A 189 -1.82 10.55 -5.04
N PHE A 190 -0.52 10.32 -4.93
CA PHE A 190 0.46 10.98 -5.81
C PHE A 190 0.27 10.61 -7.27
N ARG A 191 -0.05 9.34 -7.56
CA ARG A 191 -0.40 8.89 -8.92
C ARG A 191 -1.59 9.68 -9.46
N LEU A 192 -2.66 9.83 -8.68
CA LEU A 192 -3.85 10.58 -9.08
C LEU A 192 -3.55 12.06 -9.33
N ILE A 193 -2.71 12.67 -8.49
CA ILE A 193 -2.28 14.06 -8.68
C ILE A 193 -1.44 14.20 -9.96
N ILE A 194 -0.50 13.29 -10.19
CA ILE A 194 0.36 13.30 -11.39
C ILE A 194 -0.48 13.05 -12.65
N ASP A 195 -1.35 12.04 -12.64
CA ASP A 195 -2.25 11.73 -13.75
C ASP A 195 -3.20 12.89 -14.04
N GLY A 196 -3.79 13.49 -13.00
CA GLY A 196 -4.70 14.62 -13.17
C GLY A 196 -4.01 15.91 -13.64
N THR A 197 -2.76 16.16 -13.18
CA THR A 197 -2.00 17.35 -13.60
C THR A 197 -1.41 17.22 -15.00
N LEU A 198 -0.84 16.06 -15.35
CA LEU A 198 -0.28 15.80 -16.68
C LEU A 198 -1.37 15.54 -17.73
N GLY A 199 -2.45 14.86 -17.35
CA GLY A 199 -3.58 14.53 -18.23
C GLY A 199 -4.64 15.64 -18.36
N GLY A 200 -4.53 16.72 -17.58
CA GLY A 200 -5.45 17.86 -17.63
C GLY A 200 -6.84 17.60 -17.03
N GLU A 201 -7.11 16.41 -16.49
CA GLU A 201 -8.41 16.02 -15.91
C GLU A 201 -8.50 16.21 -14.38
N LEU A 202 -7.61 17.01 -13.78
CA LEU A 202 -7.66 17.23 -12.33
C LEU A 202 -9.01 17.87 -11.93
N PRO A 203 -9.72 17.33 -10.91
CA PRO A 203 -10.94 17.93 -10.41
C PRO A 203 -10.65 19.23 -9.64
N TRP A 204 -10.37 20.31 -10.36
CA TRP A 204 -9.99 21.62 -9.81
C TRP A 204 -11.02 22.17 -8.81
N HIS A 205 -12.30 21.85 -9.00
CA HIS A 205 -13.36 22.16 -8.05
C HIS A 205 -13.09 21.57 -6.65
N LEU A 206 -12.68 20.30 -6.54
CA LEU A 206 -12.36 19.67 -5.26
C LEU A 206 -11.10 20.29 -4.61
N VAL A 207 -10.10 20.63 -5.44
CA VAL A 207 -8.87 21.29 -4.96
C VAL A 207 -9.18 22.67 -4.38
N LEU A 208 -9.96 23.48 -5.07
CA LEU A 208 -10.36 24.82 -4.62
C LEU A 208 -11.20 24.78 -3.34
N ILE A 209 -12.10 23.79 -3.21
CA ILE A 209 -12.84 23.55 -1.96
C ILE A 209 -11.85 23.26 -0.82
N GLY A 210 -10.86 22.41 -1.05
CA GLY A 210 -9.82 22.11 -0.05
C GLY A 210 -9.02 23.34 0.37
N VAL A 211 -8.63 24.19 -0.59
CA VAL A 211 -7.94 25.47 -0.30
C VAL A 211 -8.81 26.39 0.53
N PHE A 212 -10.11 26.52 0.20
CA PHE A 212 -11.03 27.34 0.97
C PHE A 212 -11.20 26.84 2.40
N ILE A 213 -11.37 25.52 2.60
CA ILE A 213 -11.45 24.90 3.94
C ILE A 213 -10.16 25.15 4.73
N ALA A 214 -8.99 25.00 4.10
CA ALA A 214 -7.71 25.26 4.75
C ALA A 214 -7.60 26.71 5.23
N ILE A 215 -8.01 27.69 4.41
CA ILE A 215 -8.04 29.11 4.79
C ILE A 215 -8.99 29.34 5.98
N VAL A 216 -10.20 28.78 5.94
CA VAL A 216 -11.18 28.92 7.03
C VAL A 216 -10.64 28.33 8.34
N LEU A 217 -10.00 27.16 8.28
CA LEU A 217 -9.39 26.54 9.47
C LEU A 217 -8.27 27.39 10.05
N GLU A 218 -7.39 27.92 9.19
CA GLU A 218 -6.29 28.79 9.60
C GLU A 218 -6.80 30.08 10.25
N LEU A 219 -7.91 30.65 9.73
CA LEU A 219 -8.57 31.82 10.33
C LEU A 219 -9.22 31.53 11.70
N ILE A 220 -9.66 30.29 11.94
CA ILE A 220 -10.20 29.84 13.23
C ILE A 220 -9.06 29.48 14.21
N GLY A 221 -7.80 29.53 13.76
CA GLY A 221 -6.63 29.15 14.56
C GLY A 221 -6.45 27.64 14.70
N VAL A 222 -7.11 26.85 13.86
CA VAL A 222 -6.92 25.40 13.77
C VAL A 222 -5.90 25.11 12.67
N ALA A 223 -4.80 24.45 13.03
CA ALA A 223 -3.79 24.06 12.06
C ALA A 223 -4.42 23.14 10.99
N SER A 224 -4.44 23.62 9.74
CA SER A 224 -5.07 22.93 8.61
C SER A 224 -4.41 21.59 8.27
N LEU A 225 -3.09 21.47 8.49
CA LEU A 225 -2.32 20.26 8.16
C LEU A 225 -2.64 19.05 9.07
N PRO A 226 -2.60 19.14 10.42
CA PRO A 226 -3.07 18.06 11.29
C PRO A 226 -4.53 17.68 11.06
N PHE A 227 -5.39 18.66 10.76
CA PHE A 227 -6.80 18.42 10.47
C PHE A 227 -6.98 17.58 9.19
N ALA A 228 -6.31 17.95 8.10
CA ALA A 228 -6.37 17.21 6.84
C ALA A 228 -5.85 15.77 6.99
N VAL A 229 -4.77 15.57 7.74
CA VAL A 229 -4.24 14.22 8.04
C VAL A 229 -5.24 13.41 8.88
N GLY A 230 -5.91 14.04 9.84
CA GLY A 230 -6.92 13.39 10.68
C GLY A 230 -8.15 12.92 9.91
N LEU A 231 -8.59 13.68 8.89
CA LEU A 231 -9.71 13.31 8.02
C LEU A 231 -9.37 12.16 7.06
N TYR A 232 -8.10 11.99 6.72
CA TYR A 232 -7.65 10.93 5.83
C TYR A 232 -7.65 9.54 6.51
N LEU A 233 -7.62 9.50 7.84
CA LEU A 233 -7.49 8.26 8.60
C LEU A 233 -8.86 7.66 8.98
N PRO A 234 -9.00 6.32 8.99
CA PRO A 234 -10.19 5.66 9.53
C PRO A 234 -10.49 6.13 10.95
N ILE A 235 -11.77 6.31 11.30
CA ILE A 235 -12.17 6.84 12.60
C ILE A 235 -11.63 6.01 13.79
N ALA A 236 -11.47 4.69 13.60
CA ALA A 236 -10.86 3.79 14.55
C ALA A 236 -9.38 4.12 14.82
N THR A 237 -8.62 4.47 13.77
CA THR A 237 -7.21 4.89 13.88
C THR A 237 -7.08 6.29 14.46
N SER A 238 -8.00 7.19 14.10
CA SER A 238 -8.05 8.57 14.62
C SER A 238 -8.33 8.62 16.12
N GLY A 239 -9.10 7.68 16.67
CA GLY A 239 -9.34 7.56 18.11
C GLY A 239 -8.06 7.33 18.92
N GLY A 240 -7.15 6.47 18.44
CA GLY A 240 -5.86 6.23 19.09
C GLY A 240 -4.96 7.47 19.11
N ILE A 241 -4.93 8.21 18.00
CA ILE A 241 -4.18 9.48 17.89
C ILE A 241 -4.77 10.53 18.84
N PHE A 242 -6.11 10.63 18.91
CA PHE A 242 -6.80 11.54 19.81
C PHE A 242 -6.49 11.24 21.29
N ILE A 243 -6.53 9.96 21.70
CA ILE A 243 -6.18 9.55 23.07
C ILE A 243 -4.72 9.93 23.37
N GLY A 244 -3.80 9.67 22.44
CA GLY A 244 -2.40 10.09 22.59
C GLY A 244 -2.24 11.60 22.76
N GLY A 245 -2.98 12.39 21.97
CA GLY A 245 -3.03 13.86 22.09
C GLY A 245 -3.64 14.33 23.41
N ALA A 246 -4.70 13.68 23.89
CA ALA A 246 -5.32 13.97 25.19
C ALA A 246 -4.37 13.66 26.36
N VAL A 247 -3.65 12.54 26.30
CA VAL A 247 -2.62 12.20 27.29
C VAL A 247 -1.51 13.25 27.28
N ARG A 248 -1.01 13.64 26.10
CA ARG A 248 -0.01 14.71 25.98
C ARG A 248 -0.51 16.02 26.58
N TRP A 249 -1.73 16.44 26.24
CA TRP A 249 -2.36 17.64 26.80
C TRP A 249 -2.45 17.60 28.33
N LEU A 250 -2.80 16.44 28.91
CA LEU A 250 -2.84 16.26 30.37
C LEU A 250 -1.45 16.30 31.01
N VAL A 251 -0.43 15.74 30.35
CA VAL A 251 0.97 15.81 30.82
C VAL A 251 1.48 17.26 30.76
N ASP A 252 1.29 17.93 29.63
CA ASP A 252 1.73 19.32 29.41
C ASP A 252 1.01 20.27 30.37
N ARG A 253 -0.27 20.03 30.69
CA ARG A 253 -1.00 20.83 31.68
C ARG A 253 -0.43 20.68 33.10
N LYS A 254 0.11 19.50 33.44
CA LYS A 254 0.77 19.27 34.74
C LYS A 254 2.21 19.77 34.77
N ARG A 255 2.92 19.73 33.64
CA ARG A 255 4.29 20.24 33.51
C ARG A 255 4.25 21.73 33.15
N LYS A 256 4.53 22.62 34.11
CA LYS A 256 4.76 24.06 33.84
C LYS A 256 6.13 24.33 33.17
N GLY A 257 6.59 23.44 32.30
CA GLY A 257 7.91 23.49 31.65
C GLY A 257 7.91 24.27 30.34
N ASN A 258 9.10 24.61 29.86
CA ASN A 258 9.29 25.32 28.59
C ASN A 258 8.93 24.38 27.41
N PRO A 259 8.20 24.82 26.37
CA PRO A 259 7.81 23.97 25.23
C PRO A 259 8.98 23.24 24.53
N ALA A 260 10.20 23.77 24.59
CA ALA A 260 11.40 23.15 24.03
C ALA A 260 11.86 21.87 24.78
N GLU A 261 11.60 21.73 26.08
CA GLU A 261 11.93 20.51 26.84
C GLU A 261 10.91 19.39 26.61
N ALA A 262 9.72 19.72 26.08
CA ALA A 262 8.67 18.75 25.80
C ALA A 262 9.02 17.82 24.63
N GLU A 263 9.83 18.29 23.67
CA GLU A 263 10.31 17.51 22.51
C GLU A 263 11.26 16.38 22.90
N PHE A 264 12.02 16.54 23.99
CA PHE A 264 12.92 15.50 24.52
C PHE A 264 12.44 14.95 25.87
N SER A 265 11.13 15.00 26.11
CA SER A 265 10.58 14.48 27.35
C SER A 265 10.79 12.96 27.47
N PRO A 266 11.01 12.44 28.69
CA PRO A 266 11.13 11.00 28.93
C PRO A 266 9.94 10.20 28.38
N GLY A 267 8.73 10.78 28.38
CA GLY A 267 7.54 10.19 27.78
C GLY A 267 7.62 10.07 26.25
N MET A 268 8.18 11.07 25.56
CA MET A 268 8.39 11.04 24.10
C MET A 268 9.46 10.01 23.69
N LEU A 269 10.56 9.90 24.45
CA LEU A 269 11.60 8.88 24.23
C LEU A 269 11.09 7.46 24.50
N MET A 270 10.27 7.26 25.54
CA MET A 270 9.63 5.97 25.80
C MET A 270 8.62 5.60 24.70
N ALA A 271 7.82 6.57 24.23
CA ALA A 271 6.86 6.34 23.16
C ALA A 271 7.56 5.95 21.85
N SER A 272 8.65 6.63 21.47
CA SER A 272 9.42 6.26 20.27
C SER A 272 10.08 4.89 20.39
N GLY A 273 10.59 4.55 21.59
CA GLY A 273 11.12 3.21 21.89
C GLY A 273 10.06 2.10 21.78
N LEU A 274 8.83 2.35 22.28
CA LEU A 274 7.71 1.41 22.16
C LEU A 274 7.27 1.22 20.69
N ILE A 275 7.24 2.29 19.90
CA ILE A 275 6.93 2.21 18.46
C ILE A 275 7.99 1.39 17.72
N ALA A 276 9.28 1.67 17.97
CA ALA A 276 10.38 0.95 17.36
C ALA A 276 10.38 -0.54 17.77
N GLY A 277 10.16 -0.82 19.06
CA GLY A 277 10.05 -2.18 19.58
C GLY A 277 8.86 -2.94 18.99
N GLY A 278 7.70 -2.29 18.84
CA GLY A 278 6.52 -2.87 18.19
C GLY A 278 6.77 -3.19 16.72
N ALA A 279 7.44 -2.31 15.98
CA ALA A 279 7.80 -2.55 14.58
C ALA A 279 8.75 -3.75 14.43
N ILE A 280 9.81 -3.82 15.24
CA ILE A 280 10.77 -4.93 15.23
C ILE A 280 10.08 -6.23 15.65
N GLY A 281 9.24 -6.20 16.69
CA GLY A 281 8.46 -7.35 17.15
C GLY A 281 7.51 -7.89 16.08
N GLY A 282 6.86 -6.99 15.32
CA GLY A 282 6.02 -7.36 14.19
C GLY A 282 6.80 -8.07 13.08
N VAL A 283 7.94 -7.52 12.67
CA VAL A 283 8.82 -8.16 11.67
C VAL A 283 9.32 -9.52 12.16
N LEU A 284 9.71 -9.62 13.43
CA LEU A 284 10.18 -10.86 14.02
C LEU A 284 9.08 -11.92 14.07
N LYS A 285 7.85 -11.55 14.46
CA LYS A 285 6.69 -12.45 14.46
C LYS A 285 6.43 -13.03 13.07
N GLU A 286 6.39 -12.19 12.03
CA GLU A 286 6.15 -12.66 10.67
C GLU A 286 7.32 -13.53 10.15
N ALA A 287 8.57 -13.20 10.49
CA ALA A 287 9.74 -14.00 10.15
C ALA A 287 9.72 -15.39 10.82
N LEU A 288 9.32 -15.46 12.10
CA LEU A 288 9.17 -16.73 12.83
C LEU A 288 8.01 -17.57 12.28
N GLY A 289 6.92 -16.94 11.85
CA GLY A 289 5.79 -17.61 11.20
C GLY A 289 6.18 -18.23 9.85
N ALA A 290 6.97 -17.53 9.04
CA ALA A 290 7.48 -18.08 7.79
C ALA A 290 8.42 -19.28 7.99
N GLY A 291 9.10 -19.37 9.14
CA GLY A 291 9.98 -20.48 9.52
C GLY A 291 9.30 -21.67 10.19
N GLY A 292 7.97 -21.67 10.33
CA GLY A 292 7.22 -22.75 10.99
C GLY A 292 7.40 -22.82 12.52
N LEU A 293 7.98 -21.78 13.13
CA LEU A 293 8.17 -21.67 14.58
C LEU A 293 7.02 -20.92 15.28
N ALA A 294 5.99 -20.50 14.53
CA ALA A 294 4.83 -19.79 15.08
C ALA A 294 4.12 -20.59 16.18
N ASP A 295 3.99 -21.91 16.01
CA ASP A 295 3.26 -22.78 16.94
C ASP A 295 3.92 -22.84 18.33
N MET A 296 5.23 -22.57 18.43
CA MET A 296 5.93 -22.50 19.73
C MET A 296 5.64 -21.20 20.51
N PHE A 297 5.19 -20.16 19.82
CA PHE A 297 4.87 -18.84 20.40
C PHE A 297 3.37 -18.56 20.42
N ASP A 298 2.53 -19.55 20.11
CA ASP A 298 1.09 -19.41 20.21
C ASP A 298 0.65 -19.49 21.69
N LEU A 299 0.57 -18.33 22.34
CA LEU A 299 0.07 -18.17 23.71
C LEU A 299 -1.47 -18.09 23.78
N SER A 300 -2.20 -18.34 22.68
CA SER A 300 -3.68 -18.31 22.68
C SER A 300 -4.29 -19.24 23.73
N HIS A 301 -3.61 -20.35 24.04
CA HIS A 301 -4.00 -21.30 25.08
C HIS A 301 -3.95 -20.72 26.52
N LEU A 302 -3.20 -19.64 26.75
CA LEU A 302 -3.12 -18.94 28.04
C LEU A 302 -4.23 -17.89 28.21
N VAL A 303 -4.92 -17.54 27.13
CA VAL A 303 -5.96 -16.52 27.12
C VAL A 303 -7.32 -17.22 27.33
N PRO A 304 -8.01 -16.98 28.46
CA PRO A 304 -9.26 -17.65 28.80
C PRO A 304 -10.33 -17.58 27.69
N SER A 305 -11.11 -18.64 27.52
CA SER A 305 -12.15 -18.77 26.48
C SER A 305 -13.24 -17.70 26.52
N PHE A 306 -13.43 -17.00 27.63
CA PHE A 306 -14.35 -15.85 27.72
C PHE A 306 -13.86 -14.60 26.98
N LEU A 307 -12.57 -14.54 26.60
CA LEU A 307 -11.97 -13.46 25.79
C LEU A 307 -12.01 -13.75 24.28
N HIS A 308 -12.32 -14.98 23.88
CA HIS A 308 -12.33 -15.43 22.47
C HIS A 308 -13.75 -15.68 21.91
N GLY A 309 -14.80 -15.37 22.67
CA GLY A 309 -16.18 -15.59 22.22
C GLY A 309 -16.57 -14.63 21.10
N SER A 310 -17.24 -15.11 20.05
CA SER A 310 -17.80 -14.30 18.96
C SER A 310 -18.81 -13.22 19.40
N ALA A 311 -19.18 -13.19 20.68
CA ALA A 311 -20.04 -12.19 21.31
C ALA A 311 -19.28 -11.18 22.21
N SER A 312 -17.98 -11.36 22.46
CA SER A 312 -17.17 -10.34 23.15
C SER A 312 -16.74 -9.30 22.13
N TYR A 313 -17.48 -8.20 22.09
CA TYR A 313 -17.05 -6.96 21.43
C TYR A 313 -15.58 -6.64 21.77
N GLU A 314 -14.92 -5.95 20.84
CA GLU A 314 -13.50 -5.63 20.69
C GLU A 314 -12.86 -4.81 21.84
N TRP A 315 -13.33 -4.94 23.08
CA TRP A 315 -12.95 -4.07 24.20
C TRP A 315 -11.70 -4.55 24.95
N TRP A 316 -11.39 -5.85 24.94
CA TRP A 316 -10.22 -6.36 25.68
C TRP A 316 -8.88 -5.77 25.21
N PRO A 317 -8.65 -5.45 23.91
CA PRO A 317 -7.45 -4.74 23.45
C PRO A 317 -7.37 -3.30 24.00
N MET A 318 -8.44 -2.75 24.56
CA MET A 318 -8.40 -1.46 25.26
C MET A 318 -7.69 -1.54 26.62
N ILE A 319 -7.65 -2.71 27.26
CA ILE A 319 -6.94 -2.89 28.54
C ILE A 319 -5.44 -2.56 28.40
N PRO A 320 -4.67 -3.19 27.48
CA PRO A 320 -3.27 -2.84 27.29
C PRO A 320 -3.09 -1.40 26.79
N LEU A 321 -4.01 -0.87 25.98
CA LEU A 321 -3.98 0.53 25.53
C LEU A 321 -4.09 1.51 26.71
N VAL A 322 -5.06 1.30 27.60
CA VAL A 322 -5.27 2.13 28.79
C VAL A 322 -4.11 1.96 29.78
N ALA A 323 -3.59 0.75 29.95
CA ALA A 323 -2.42 0.49 30.77
C ALA A 323 -1.19 1.25 30.24
N MET A 324 -0.95 1.19 28.92
CA MET A 324 0.13 1.93 28.26
C MET A 324 -0.06 3.44 28.38
N ALA A 325 -1.26 3.96 28.13
CA ALA A 325 -1.58 5.39 28.27
C ALA A 325 -1.38 5.87 29.71
N SER A 326 -1.81 5.09 30.69
CA SER A 326 -1.63 5.38 32.11
C SER A 326 -0.16 5.35 32.52
N PHE A 327 0.60 4.38 32.00
CA PHE A 327 2.04 4.27 32.24
C PHE A 327 2.81 5.44 31.63
N LEU A 328 2.50 5.83 30.39
CA LEU A 328 3.09 6.99 29.73
C LEU A 328 2.70 8.30 30.41
N TYR A 329 1.47 8.44 30.90
CA TYR A 329 1.06 9.59 31.71
C TYR A 329 1.82 9.63 33.05
N TYR A 330 1.96 8.48 33.73
CA TYR A 330 2.68 8.37 35.00
C TYR A 330 4.16 8.74 34.84
N LYS A 331 4.84 8.15 33.85
CA LYS A 331 6.25 8.47 33.53
C LYS A 331 6.42 9.85 32.91
N GLY A 332 5.43 10.31 32.17
CA GLY A 332 5.38 11.67 31.64
C GLY A 332 5.21 12.70 32.75
N THR A 333 4.61 12.37 33.90
CA THR A 333 4.36 13.34 34.99
C THR A 333 5.36 13.25 36.15
N ARG A 334 6.05 12.12 36.33
CA ARG A 334 7.15 11.97 37.30
C ARG A 334 8.49 12.10 36.57
N ASP A 335 9.42 12.80 37.21
CA ASP A 335 10.79 13.09 36.74
C ASP A 335 10.91 14.22 35.70
N ALA A 336 10.96 15.44 36.24
CA ALA A 336 11.91 16.48 35.83
C ALA A 336 13.14 16.44 36.76
N GLY A 337 13.66 15.23 37.02
CA GLY A 337 14.93 15.09 37.71
C GLY A 337 16.02 15.56 36.76
N SER A 338 16.53 16.75 37.01
CA SER A 338 17.72 17.37 36.41
C SER A 338 18.38 16.52 35.33
N LEU A 339 18.11 16.84 34.06
CA LEU A 339 19.05 16.46 33.01
C LEU A 339 20.43 16.95 33.50
N PRO A 340 21.46 16.09 33.57
CA PRO A 340 22.78 16.56 33.93
C PRO A 340 23.12 17.70 32.98
N ASP A 341 23.37 18.85 33.59
CA ASP A 341 23.79 20.07 32.96
C ASP A 341 24.80 19.68 31.88
N ALA A 342 24.50 19.96 30.61
CA ALA A 342 25.43 19.75 29.52
C ALA A 342 26.55 20.79 29.68
N ARG A 343 27.36 20.63 30.72
CA ARG A 343 28.63 21.33 30.88
C ARG A 343 29.48 20.85 29.72
N VAL A 344 29.53 21.70 28.71
CA VAL A 344 30.75 22.11 28.01
C VAL A 344 31.74 20.95 27.90
N VAL A 345 31.45 20.00 27.01
CA VAL A 345 32.50 19.17 26.44
C VAL A 345 33.18 20.02 25.38
N GLY A 346 34.26 20.71 25.78
CA GLY A 346 35.26 21.22 24.84
C GLY A 346 35.70 22.66 25.07
N SER A 347 36.51 22.91 26.11
CA SER A 347 37.64 23.86 26.00
C SER A 347 38.66 23.70 27.14
N ASP A 348 39.10 22.48 27.45
CA ASP A 348 40.38 22.31 28.15
C ASP A 348 41.46 22.06 27.10
N GLY A 349 41.98 23.16 26.54
CA GLY A 349 43.28 23.18 25.90
C GLY A 349 44.35 23.40 26.98
N PRO A 350 45.51 22.74 26.91
CA PRO A 350 46.43 22.66 28.03
C PRO A 350 47.11 24.02 28.27
N ASP A 351 47.15 24.43 29.54
CA ASP A 351 48.17 25.33 30.07
C ASP A 351 49.55 24.87 29.57
N LYS A 352 50.21 25.72 28.78
CA LYS A 352 51.67 25.82 28.76
C LYS A 352 52.06 27.29 28.68
N GLN A 353 52.94 27.62 29.62
CA GLN A 353 53.66 28.86 29.87
C GLN A 353 54.29 29.50 28.63
#